data_AF-A0A060BM85-F1
#
_entry.id   AF-A0A060BM85-F1
#
_cell.length_a   1.000
_cell.length_b   1.000
_cell.length_c   1.000
_cell.angle_alpha   90.00
_cell.angle_beta   90.00
_cell.angle_gamma   90.00
#
_symmetry.space_group_name_H-M   'P 1'
#
loop_
_entity.id
_entity.type
_entity.pdbx_description
1 polymer ?
#
loop_
_entity_poly.entity_id
_entity_poly.type
_entity_poly.pdbx_seq_one_letter_code
_entity_poly.pdbx_strand_id
1 'polypeptide(L)' 'MFAFDLLEHKYSAATYRDILARYDAAFPPPALPAWALENHDRNRLLTRVGGDERKARVMAMLLLTARGVPAIYQ' A
#
# COMPACT_ATOMS: atom_id res chain seq x y z
N MET A 1 5.14 -12.42 4.77
CA MET A 1 4.46 -12.38 3.46
C MET A 1 4.24 -10.93 3.10
N PHE A 2 4.66 -10.49 1.92
CA PHE A 2 4.41 -9.12 1.44
C PHE A 2 3.01 -9.04 0.83
N ALA A 3 2.24 -8.06 1.25
CA ALA A 3 0.94 -7.76 0.69
C ALA A 3 1.12 -6.87 -0.54
N PHE A 4 1.13 -7.50 -1.71
CA PHE A 4 1.24 -6.80 -2.99
C PHE A 4 -0.08 -6.17 -3.45
N ASP A 5 -1.19 -6.40 -2.75
CA ASP A 5 -2.50 -5.89 -3.19
C ASP A 5 -2.53 -4.34 -3.31
N LEU A 6 -1.80 -3.60 -2.46
CA LEU A 6 -1.67 -2.14 -2.61
C LEU A 6 -0.91 -1.72 -3.89
N LEU A 7 -0.08 -2.60 -4.45
CA LEU A 7 0.65 -2.41 -5.71
C LEU A 7 -0.21 -2.68 -6.95
N GLU A 8 -1.17 -3.60 -6.86
CA GLU A 8 -1.88 -4.12 -8.03
C GLU A 8 -3.15 -3.36 -8.39
N HIS A 9 -3.71 -2.61 -7.44
CA HIS A 9 -4.94 -1.85 -7.67
C HIS A 9 -4.68 -0.39 -8.10
N LYS A 10 -5.58 0.11 -8.95
CA LYS A 10 -5.69 1.54 -9.30
C LYS A 10 -6.00 2.37 -8.05
N TYR A 11 -5.59 3.63 -8.07
CA TYR A 11 -5.85 4.57 -6.97
C TYR A 11 -7.34 4.68 -6.65
N SER A 12 -7.74 4.17 -5.48
CA SER A 12 -9.13 4.15 -5.01
C SER A 12 -9.16 4.02 -3.49
N ALA A 13 -9.69 5.03 -2.81
CA ALA A 13 -9.81 5.03 -1.35
C ALA A 13 -10.67 3.85 -0.84
N ALA A 14 -11.76 3.52 -1.56
CA ALA A 14 -12.62 2.40 -1.19
C ALA A 14 -11.87 1.06 -1.28
N THR A 15 -11.17 0.84 -2.38
CA THR A 15 -10.39 -0.40 -2.59
C THR A 15 -9.28 -0.55 -1.55
N TYR A 16 -8.55 0.52 -1.23
CA TYR A 16 -7.49 0.45 -0.23
C TYR A 16 -8.02 0.19 1.17
N ARG A 17 -9.15 0.80 1.55
CA ARG A 17 -9.81 0.50 2.83
C ARG A 17 -10.20 -0.97 2.93
N ASP A 18 -10.79 -1.53 1.88
CA ASP A 18 -11.25 -2.92 1.89
C ASP A 18 -10.07 -3.90 1.95
N ILE A 19 -8.95 -3.59 1.30
CA ILE A 19 -7.70 -4.34 1.42
C ILE A 19 -7.19 -4.31 2.86
N LEU A 20 -7.05 -3.11 3.46
CA LEU A 20 -6.54 -2.97 4.82
C LEU A 20 -7.41 -3.74 5.82
N ALA A 21 -8.74 -3.62 5.73
CA ALA A 21 -9.67 -4.35 6.60
C ALA A 21 -9.53 -5.88 6.44
N ARG A 22 -9.34 -6.38 5.22
CA ARG A 22 -9.14 -7.81 4.97
C ARG A 22 -7.84 -8.33 5.60
N TYR A 23 -6.75 -7.58 5.50
CA TYR A 23 -5.48 -7.99 6.12
C TYR A 23 -5.49 -7.84 7.64
N ASP A 24 -6.18 -6.82 8.17
CA ASP A 24 -6.33 -6.69 9.62
C ASP A 24 -7.05 -7.91 10.23
N ALA A 25 -8.07 -8.43 9.55
CA ALA A 25 -8.77 -9.65 9.95
C ALA A 25 -7.93 -10.93 9.74
N ALA A 26 -7.13 -10.98 8.67
CA ALA A 26 -6.31 -12.16 8.34
C ALA A 26 -5.06 -12.30 9.21
N PHE A 27 -4.55 -11.19 9.76
CA PHE A 27 -3.35 -11.17 10.61
C PHE A 27 -3.73 -10.72 12.02
N PRO A 28 -4.26 -11.61 12.88
CA PRO A 28 -4.52 -11.27 14.28
C PRO A 28 -3.20 -11.07 15.05
N PRO A 29 -3.18 -10.30 16.15
CA PRO A 29 -2.00 -10.12 16.98
C PRO A 29 -1.36 -11.45 17.42
N PRO A 30 -0.02 -11.55 17.44
CA PRO A 30 0.97 -10.51 17.17
C PRO A 30 1.37 -10.38 15.69
N ALA A 31 0.71 -11.09 14.77
CA ALA A 31 1.08 -11.07 13.36
C ALA A 31 0.79 -9.71 12.72
N LEU A 32 1.65 -9.32 11.78
CA LEU A 32 1.55 -8.07 11.03
C LEU A 32 1.75 -8.34 9.54
N PRO A 33 0.96 -7.67 8.66
CA PRO A 33 1.25 -7.64 7.24
C PRO A 33 2.46 -6.75 6.95
N ALA A 34 3.14 -7.00 5.83
CA ALA A 34 4.15 -6.11 5.28
C ALA A 34 3.61 -5.43 4.02
N TRP A 35 3.68 -4.09 3.96
CA TRP A 35 3.09 -3.27 2.91
C TRP A 35 4.15 -2.69 2.00
N ALA A 36 3.89 -2.68 0.69
CA ALA A 36 4.72 -2.01 -0.29
C ALA A 36 3.85 -1.28 -1.31
N LEU A 37 4.33 -0.12 -1.77
CA LEU A 37 3.69 0.66 -2.85
C LEU A 37 4.49 0.68 -4.14
N GLU A 38 5.77 0.30 -4.07
CA GLU A 38 6.71 0.18 -5.19
C GLU A 38 7.61 -1.03 -4.97
N ASN A 39 8.10 -1.61 -6.06
CA ASN A 39 9.16 -2.61 -6.11
C ASN A 39 9.86 -2.54 -7.47
N HIS A 40 10.86 -3.39 -7.71
CA HIS A 40 11.59 -3.44 -8.99
C HIS A 40 10.75 -3.94 -10.17
N ASP A 41 9.64 -4.64 -9.92
CA ASP A 41 8.78 -5.24 -10.94
C ASP A 41 7.65 -4.33 -11.44
N ARG A 42 7.34 -3.24 -10.73
CA ARG A 42 6.17 -2.38 -11.01
C ARG A 42 6.59 -0.93 -11.25
N ASN A 43 5.87 -0.27 -12.16
CA ASN A 43 6.02 1.17 -12.41
C ASN A 43 5.89 1.98 -11.11
N ARG A 44 6.71 3.04 -11.00
CA ARG A 44 6.71 3.99 -9.89
C ARG A 44 5.30 4.49 -9.57
N LEU A 45 5.02 4.68 -8.28
CA LEU A 45 3.73 5.13 -7.74
C LEU A 45 3.26 6.40 -8.43
N LEU A 46 4.16 7.36 -8.66
CA LEU A 46 3.85 8.64 -9.29
C LEU A 46 3.23 8.45 -10.69
N THR A 47 3.79 7.53 -11.49
CA THR A 47 3.24 7.19 -12.81
C THR A 47 1.87 6.51 -12.69
N ARG A 48 1.69 5.60 -11.72
CA ARG A 48 0.41 4.89 -11.48
C ARG A 48 -0.73 5.82 -11.06
N VAL A 49 -0.42 6.93 -10.38
CA VAL A 49 -1.40 7.94 -9.98
C VAL A 49 -1.56 9.06 -11.01
N GLY A 50 -0.98 8.92 -12.20
CA GLY A 50 -1.10 9.87 -13.31
C GLY A 50 -0.29 11.15 -13.12
N GLY A 51 0.85 11.08 -12.43
CA GLY A 51 1.71 12.23 -12.15
C GLY A 51 1.19 13.14 -11.02
N ASP A 52 0.09 12.80 -10.35
CA ASP A 52 -0.47 13.61 -9.27
C ASP A 52 0.30 13.41 -7.95
N GLU A 53 1.22 14.32 -7.66
CA GLU A 53 2.01 14.27 -6.43
C GLU A 53 1.17 14.30 -5.15
N ARG A 54 -0.02 14.92 -5.17
CA ARG A 54 -0.89 14.94 -3.98
C ARG A 54 -1.36 13.53 -3.65
N LYS A 55 -1.74 12.76 -4.67
CA LYS A 55 -2.11 11.35 -4.51
C LYS A 55 -0.92 10.51 -4.06
N ALA A 56 0.27 10.75 -4.62
CA ALA A 56 1.48 10.05 -4.20
C ALA A 56 1.80 10.31 -2.71
N ARG A 57 1.70 11.55 -2.24
CA ARG A 57 1.88 11.91 -0.82
C ARG A 57 0.84 11.24 0.09
N VAL A 58 -0.42 11.19 -0.32
CA VAL A 58 -1.47 10.48 0.44
C VAL A 58 -1.17 8.98 0.54
N MET A 59 -0.72 8.36 -0.54
CA MET A 59 -0.34 6.95 -0.53
C MET A 59 0.87 6.69 0.38
N ALA A 60 1.89 7.54 0.33
CA ALA A 60 3.03 7.45 1.25
C ALA A 60 2.60 7.57 2.73
N MET A 61 1.69 8.51 3.04
CA MET A 61 1.11 8.62 4.38
C MET A 61 0.36 7.34 4.77
N LEU A 62 -0.45 6.79 3.87
CA LEU A 62 -1.18 5.53 4.11
C LEU A 62 -0.21 4.38 4.43
N LEU A 63 0.86 4.22 3.64
CA LEU A 63 1.88 3.19 3.85
C LEU A 63 2.51 3.27 5.25
N LEU A 64 2.79 4.49 5.72
CA LEU A 64 3.47 4.74 6.99
C LEU A 64 2.55 4.71 8.21
N THR A 65 1.23 4.75 8.01
CA THR A 65 0.24 4.81 9.10
C THR A 65 -0.66 3.59 9.18
N ALA A 66 -0.76 2.80 8.11
CA ALA A 66 -1.45 1.51 8.14
C ALA A 66 -0.74 0.54 9.10
N ARG A 67 -1.53 -0.25 9.83
CA ARG A 67 -1.00 -1.30 10.71
C ARG A 67 -0.20 -2.32 9.88
N GLY A 68 1.08 -2.47 10.20
CA GLY A 68 1.97 -3.39 9.50
C GLY A 68 3.40 -2.87 9.46
N VAL A 69 4.22 -3.52 8.64
CA VAL A 69 5.60 -3.12 8.39
C VAL A 69 5.69 -2.44 7.02
N PRO A 70 6.04 -1.14 6.94
CA PRO A 70 6.20 -0.47 5.66
C PRO A 70 7.52 -0.84 4.98
N ALA A 71 7.47 -1.11 3.68
CA ALA A 71 8.63 -1.27 2.82
C ALA A 71 8.71 -0.12 1.81
N ILE A 72 9.83 0.60 1.81
CA ILE A 72 10.12 1.72 0.92
C ILE A 72 11.14 1.25 -0.11
N TYR A 73 10.83 1.46 -1.38
CA TYR A 73 11.72 1.18 -2.49
C TYR A 73 12.50 2.44 -2.90
N GLN A 74 13.77 2.29 -3.28
CA GLN A 74 14.63 3.39 -3.75
C GLN A 74 14.57 3.50 -5.27
#